data_AF-A0A822Y4J9-F1
#
_entry.id   AF-A0A822Y4J9-F1
#
_cell.length_a   1.000
_cell.length_b   1.000
_cell.length_c   1.000
_cell.angle_alpha   90.00
_cell.angle_beta   90.00
_cell.angle_gamma   90.00
#
_symmetry.space_group_name_H-M   'P 1'
#
loop_
_entity.id
_entity.type
_entity.pdbx_description
1 polymer ?
#
loop_
_entity_poly.entity_id
_entity_poly.type
_entity_poly.pdbx_seq_one_letter_code
_entity_poly.pdbx_strand_id
1 'polypeptide(L)'
;MTKRGFTHLISLETFNDPSNGYLVEDTCYFGAEVFVSKNHGEGECLSMTKGPVSCSHTWKIEKFSLLCEKQYSKEFSVADFPWKILLYPRGDSKEKDRSLSFISGPCLRVKDQIRDIHWDHQAKRWFDKTGYSWGWAEFMPLSSLKDKSKGFLVNDLCIVEAHIQFIGVVNNLS
;
A
#
# COMPACT_ATOMS: atom_id res chain seq x y z
N MET A 1 -10.48 11.49 11.02
CA MET A 1 -10.11 12.34 12.17
C MET A 1 -11.17 12.16 13.24
N THR A 2 -10.80 11.72 14.44
CA THR A 2 -11.74 11.57 15.55
C THR A 2 -11.79 12.87 16.33
N LYS A 3 -12.91 13.59 16.30
CA LYS A 3 -13.11 14.74 17.20
C LYS A 3 -13.42 14.20 18.60
N ARG A 4 -12.61 14.57 19.59
CA ARG A 4 -12.88 14.32 21.02
C ARG A 4 -12.90 15.66 21.75
N GLY A 5 -13.89 15.85 22.61
CA GLY A 5 -14.08 17.07 23.39
C GLY A 5 -15.36 17.01 24.21
N PHE A 6 -15.55 17.99 25.08
CA PHE A 6 -16.80 18.18 25.82
C PHE A 6 -17.78 18.94 24.93
N THR A 7 -18.97 18.39 24.70
CA THR A 7 -20.01 19.07 23.91
C THR A 7 -20.61 20.25 24.66
N HIS A 8 -20.52 20.26 26.00
CA HIS A 8 -20.95 21.34 26.86
C HIS A 8 -19.93 21.54 27.98
N LEU A 9 -19.19 22.66 27.95
CA LEU A 9 -18.21 23.00 28.99
C LEU A 9 -18.84 23.91 30.05
N ILE A 10 -19.47 25.00 29.62
CA ILE A 10 -20.24 25.96 30.42
C ILE A 10 -21.45 26.45 29.61
N SER A 11 -22.48 26.96 30.27
CA SER A 11 -23.64 27.54 29.59
C SER A 11 -23.29 28.88 28.96
N LEU A 12 -24.04 29.29 27.93
CA LEU A 12 -23.86 30.60 27.31
C LEU A 12 -24.19 31.75 28.28
N GLU A 13 -25.15 31.54 29.18
CA GLU A 13 -25.49 32.50 30.24
C GLU A 13 -24.30 32.72 31.19
N THR A 14 -23.70 31.64 31.67
CA THR A 14 -22.51 31.69 32.54
C THR A 14 -21.30 32.30 31.82
N PHE A 15 -21.11 32.00 30.53
CA PHE A 15 -20.01 32.53 29.71
C PHE A 15 -20.11 34.05 29.48
N ASN A 16 -21.32 34.56 29.25
CA ASN A 16 -21.56 35.97 28.93
C ASN A 16 -21.75 36.86 30.16
N ASP A 17 -21.91 36.28 31.35
CA ASP A 17 -22.01 37.04 32.60
C ASP A 17 -20.65 37.67 32.96
N PRO A 18 -20.53 39.02 32.93
CA PRO A 18 -19.27 39.72 33.19
C PRO A 18 -18.70 39.45 34.58
N SER A 19 -19.53 39.06 35.55
CA SER A 19 -19.09 38.77 36.91
C SER A 19 -18.27 37.47 37.02
N ASN A 20 -18.41 36.57 36.05
CA ASN A 20 -17.68 35.31 35.99
C ASN A 20 -16.31 35.41 35.30
N GLY A 21 -16.03 36.52 34.59
CA GLY A 21 -14.72 36.81 34.00
C GLY A 21 -14.31 35.90 32.83
N TYR A 22 -15.22 35.07 32.29
CA TYR A 22 -14.92 34.20 31.14
C TYR A 22 -14.78 34.96 29.82
N LEU A 23 -15.49 36.08 29.67
CA LEU A 23 -15.47 36.94 28.50
C LEU A 23 -15.20 38.38 28.95
N VAL A 24 -14.03 38.91 28.61
CA VAL A 24 -13.61 40.28 28.95
C VAL A 24 -13.24 40.98 27.65
N GLU A 25 -13.88 42.10 27.33
CA GLU A 25 -13.63 42.87 26.08
C GLU A 25 -13.67 41.98 24.82
N ASP A 26 -14.71 41.13 24.73
CA ASP A 26 -14.90 40.17 23.62
C ASP A 26 -13.77 39.14 23.48
N THR A 27 -12.94 38.99 24.51
CA THR A 27 -11.80 38.06 24.55
C THR A 27 -12.00 37.02 25.65
N CYS A 28 -11.76 35.76 25.32
CA CYS A 28 -11.75 34.63 26.27
C CYS A 28 -10.42 33.88 26.18
N TYR A 29 -9.90 33.45 27.34
CA TYR A 29 -8.68 32.65 27.43
C TYR A 29 -9.00 31.22 27.86
N PHE A 30 -8.50 30.25 27.11
CA PHE A 30 -8.63 28.83 27.43
C PHE A 30 -7.26 28.24 27.77
N GLY A 31 -7.14 27.61 28.93
CA GLY A 31 -6.00 26.77 29.29
C GLY A 31 -6.25 25.32 28.87
N ALA A 32 -5.26 24.68 28.26
CA ALA A 32 -5.30 23.24 28.00
C ALA A 32 -4.11 22.58 28.71
N GLU A 33 -4.41 21.74 29.70
CA GLU A 33 -3.40 20.89 30.34
C GLU A 33 -3.40 19.53 29.64
N VAL A 34 -2.24 19.16 29.08
CA VAL A 34 -2.05 17.87 28.42
C VAL A 34 -1.33 16.95 29.39
N PHE A 35 -2.08 15.98 29.92
CA PHE A 35 -1.50 14.89 30.70
C PHE A 35 -1.13 13.73 29.79
N VAL A 36 0.12 13.31 29.84
CA VAL A 36 0.54 12.03 29.25
C VAL A 36 0.06 10.94 30.19
N SER A 37 -1.08 10.32 29.88
CA SER A 37 -1.42 9.05 30.50
C SER A 37 -0.42 8.02 30.00
N LYS A 38 0.44 7.52 30.91
CA LYS A 38 1.31 6.38 30.64
C LYS A 38 0.44 5.13 30.53
N ASN A 39 -0.18 4.94 29.38
CA ASN A 39 -0.71 3.63 29.04
C ASN A 39 0.50 2.70 28.83
N HIS A 40 0.50 1.53 29.46
CA HIS A 40 1.40 0.42 29.11
C HIS A 40 1.03 -0.22 27.75
N GLY A 41 0.42 0.56 26.85
CA GLY A 41 0.16 0.13 25.49
C GLY A 41 1.38 0.42 24.64
N GLU A 42 1.81 -0.56 23.85
CA GLU A 42 2.81 -0.35 22.80
C GLU A 42 2.30 0.70 21.82
N GLY A 43 2.79 1.93 21.95
CA GLY A 43 2.45 3.00 21.03
C GLY A 43 3.18 2.82 19.71
N GLU A 44 2.56 3.20 18.61
CA GLU A 44 3.19 3.23 17.29
C GLU A 44 3.36 4.68 16.83
N CYS A 45 4.51 5.00 16.25
CA CYS A 45 4.83 6.27 15.64
C CYS A 45 5.06 6.09 14.14
N LEU A 46 4.14 6.60 13.33
CA LEU A 46 4.30 6.68 11.88
C LEU A 46 5.25 7.84 11.54
N SER A 47 6.45 7.49 11.08
CA SER A 47 7.43 8.45 10.55
C SER A 47 7.23 8.60 9.05
N MET A 48 6.55 9.68 8.65
CA MET A 48 6.35 9.99 7.22
C MET A 48 7.65 10.49 6.58
N THR A 49 7.91 10.05 5.34
CA THR A 49 8.98 10.64 4.54
C THR A 49 8.61 12.03 4.05
N LYS A 50 9.61 12.88 3.78
CA LYS A 50 9.44 14.27 3.27
C LYS A 50 8.69 14.36 1.93
N GLY A 51 8.34 13.23 1.32
CA GLY A 51 7.48 13.08 0.16
C GLY A 51 7.25 11.59 -0.15
N PRO A 52 6.24 11.24 -0.96
CA PRO A 52 6.04 9.87 -1.41
C PRO A 52 7.21 9.45 -2.30
N VAL A 53 7.90 8.37 -1.92
CA VAL A 53 8.93 7.76 -2.78
C VAL A 53 8.23 6.72 -3.65
N SER A 54 8.08 6.99 -4.95
CA SER A 54 7.56 6.03 -5.91
C SER A 54 8.72 5.36 -6.66
N CYS A 55 8.70 4.04 -6.74
CA CYS A 55 9.61 3.27 -7.56
C CYS A 55 8.83 2.38 -8.52
N SER A 56 9.28 2.34 -9.77
CA SER A 56 8.84 1.35 -10.76
C SER A 56 9.96 0.38 -11.05
N HIS A 57 9.70 -0.92 -10.91
CA HIS A 57 10.60 -1.98 -11.34
C HIS A 57 10.01 -2.72 -12.54
N THR A 58 10.78 -2.85 -13.62
CA THR A 58 10.38 -3.61 -14.81
C THR A 58 11.11 -4.95 -14.86
N TRP A 59 10.35 -6.03 -14.87
CA TRP A 59 10.83 -7.40 -15.02
C TRP A 59 10.44 -7.95 -16.39
N LYS A 60 11.46 -8.19 -17.22
CA LYS A 60 11.33 -8.87 -18.52
C LYS A 60 11.52 -10.37 -18.33
N ILE A 61 10.53 -11.15 -18.71
CA ILE A 61 10.52 -12.61 -18.58
C ILE A 61 10.55 -13.21 -19.97
N GLU A 62 11.74 -13.58 -20.40
CA GLU A 62 12.00 -14.23 -21.68
C GLU A 62 11.68 -15.73 -21.62
N LYS A 63 11.40 -16.30 -22.79
CA LYS A 63 11.09 -17.74 -22.94
C LYS A 63 9.95 -18.18 -22.02
N PHE A 64 8.95 -17.31 -21.85
CA PHE A 64 7.90 -17.46 -20.85
C PHE A 64 7.17 -18.80 -20.98
N SER A 65 6.92 -19.24 -22.21
CA SER A 65 6.21 -20.48 -22.51
C SER A 65 6.90 -21.74 -21.98
N LEU A 66 8.22 -21.68 -21.70
CA LEU A 66 8.99 -22.78 -21.12
C LEU A 66 8.85 -22.87 -19.60
N LEU A 67 8.26 -21.86 -18.96
CA LEU A 67 8.17 -21.81 -17.50
C LEU A 67 7.02 -22.70 -16.99
N CYS A 68 7.37 -23.60 -16.08
CA CYS A 68 6.42 -24.47 -15.36
C CYS A 68 6.41 -24.15 -13.86
N GLU A 69 7.60 -23.95 -13.29
CA GLU A 69 7.80 -23.68 -11.87
C GLU A 69 7.75 -22.19 -11.55
N LYS A 70 7.52 -21.89 -10.28
CA LYS A 70 7.53 -20.52 -9.76
C LYS A 70 8.87 -19.82 -10.01
N GLN A 71 8.82 -18.53 -10.30
CA GLN A 71 9.98 -17.69 -10.61
C GLN A 71 10.05 -16.50 -9.65
N TYR A 72 11.26 -16.05 -9.35
CA TYR A 72 11.49 -14.81 -8.62
C TYR A 72 12.11 -13.77 -9.55
N SER A 73 11.70 -12.51 -9.40
CA SER A 73 12.41 -11.40 -10.01
C SER A 73 13.83 -11.26 -9.41
N LYS A 74 14.67 -10.46 -10.07
CA LYS A 74 15.84 -9.89 -9.39
C LYS A 74 15.37 -9.02 -8.23
N GLU A 75 16.20 -8.93 -7.20
CA GLU A 75 15.94 -8.04 -6.08
C GLU A 75 16.01 -6.58 -6.52
N PHE A 76 15.13 -5.75 -5.98
CA PHE A 76 15.15 -4.31 -6.14
C PHE A 76 14.74 -3.64 -4.83
N SER A 77 15.22 -2.42 -4.59
CA SER A 77 14.99 -1.73 -3.31
C SER A 77 14.10 -0.52 -3.48
N VAL A 78 13.20 -0.32 -2.51
CA VAL A 78 12.36 0.88 -2.40
C VAL A 78 12.46 1.40 -0.98
N ALA A 79 12.98 2.63 -0.82
CA ALA A 79 13.28 3.22 0.49
C ALA A 79 14.11 2.28 1.40
N ASP A 80 15.16 1.66 0.84
CA ASP A 80 16.06 0.71 1.51
C ASP A 80 15.42 -0.63 1.94
N PHE A 81 14.16 -0.87 1.59
CA PHE A 81 13.53 -2.18 1.76
C PHE A 81 13.71 -3.02 0.50
N PRO A 82 14.29 -4.23 0.59
CA PRO A 82 14.43 -5.13 -0.56
C PRO A 82 13.10 -5.79 -0.91
N TRP A 83 12.82 -5.89 -2.21
CA TRP A 83 11.62 -6.48 -2.79
C TRP A 83 11.97 -7.51 -3.85
N LYS A 84 11.14 -8.55 -3.93
CA LYS A 84 11.12 -9.55 -5.02
C LYS A 84 9.68 -9.85 -5.37
N ILE A 85 9.41 -10.02 -6.66
CA ILE A 85 8.13 -10.49 -7.17
C ILE A 85 8.21 -12.01 -7.28
N LEU A 86 7.26 -12.73 -6.70
CA LEU A 86 7.11 -14.18 -6.91
C LEU A 86 6.00 -14.41 -7.94
N LEU A 87 6.35 -15.09 -9.03
CA LEU A 87 5.45 -15.41 -10.13
C LEU A 87 5.19 -16.92 -10.17
N TYR A 88 3.92 -17.30 -10.37
CA TYR A 88 3.54 -18.65 -10.79
C TYR A 88 3.02 -18.57 -12.23
N PRO A 89 3.84 -18.94 -13.23
CA PRO A 89 3.54 -18.74 -14.65
C PRO A 89 2.31 -19.55 -15.10
N ARG A 90 2.00 -20.63 -14.37
CA ARG A 90 0.84 -21.50 -14.58
C ARG A 90 -0.14 -21.47 -13.41
N GLY A 91 -0.08 -20.45 -12.57
CA GLY A 91 -1.00 -20.29 -11.45
C GLY A 91 -0.62 -21.00 -10.16
N ASP A 92 -1.20 -20.52 -9.06
CA ASP A 92 -1.00 -21.04 -7.71
C ASP A 92 -2.29 -21.66 -7.14
N SER A 93 -2.13 -22.68 -6.29
CA SER A 93 -3.23 -23.30 -5.56
C SER A 93 -4.41 -23.72 -6.47
N LYS A 94 -5.60 -23.13 -6.30
CA LYS A 94 -6.81 -23.45 -7.08
C LYS A 94 -6.79 -22.90 -8.51
N GLU A 95 -5.88 -21.96 -8.78
CA GLU A 95 -5.76 -21.29 -10.09
C GLU A 95 -4.73 -21.93 -11.01
N LYS A 96 -4.22 -23.10 -10.62
CA LYS A 96 -3.29 -23.88 -11.44
C LYS A 96 -3.88 -24.17 -12.83
N ASP A 97 -3.07 -23.91 -13.84
CA ASP A 97 -3.33 -23.98 -15.28
C ASP A 97 -4.50 -23.10 -15.77
N ARG A 98 -5.00 -22.17 -14.93
CA ARG A 98 -6.12 -21.27 -15.25
C ARG A 98 -5.70 -19.81 -15.32
N SER A 99 -4.98 -19.34 -14.31
CA SER A 99 -4.57 -17.93 -14.21
C SER A 99 -3.06 -17.83 -13.99
N LEU A 100 -2.47 -16.76 -14.51
CA LEU A 100 -1.20 -16.25 -14.02
C LEU A 100 -1.39 -15.82 -12.57
N SER A 101 -0.45 -16.14 -11.68
CA SER A 101 -0.49 -15.67 -10.29
C SER A 101 0.76 -14.91 -9.92
N PHE A 102 0.59 -13.87 -9.13
CA PHE A 102 1.70 -13.17 -8.50
C PHE A 102 1.50 -13.16 -7.00
N ILE A 103 2.53 -13.53 -6.27
CA ILE A 103 2.61 -13.49 -4.82
C ILE A 103 3.71 -12.46 -4.48
N SER A 104 3.46 -11.58 -3.52
CA SER A 104 4.37 -10.53 -3.03
C SER A 104 4.60 -9.35 -3.99
N GLY A 105 3.61 -8.46 -4.12
CA GLY A 105 3.78 -7.14 -4.75
C GLY A 105 2.59 -6.20 -4.51
N PRO A 106 2.80 -4.90 -4.22
CA PRO A 106 1.72 -3.97 -3.87
C PRO A 106 0.89 -3.54 -5.08
N CYS A 107 1.52 -3.20 -6.19
CA CYS A 107 0.83 -2.91 -7.45
C CYS A 107 1.62 -3.57 -8.57
N LEU A 108 0.97 -4.45 -9.33
CA LEU A 108 1.60 -5.18 -10.43
C LEU A 108 0.82 -4.92 -11.71
N ARG A 109 1.56 -4.85 -12.81
CA ARG A 109 1.05 -4.61 -14.16
C ARG A 109 1.70 -5.54 -15.15
N VAL A 110 0.93 -6.26 -15.94
CA VAL A 110 1.42 -6.95 -17.13
C VAL A 110 1.17 -6.04 -18.33
N LYS A 111 2.24 -5.75 -19.09
CA LYS A 111 2.13 -4.82 -20.23
C LYS A 111 1.56 -5.52 -21.45
N ASP A 112 0.55 -4.90 -22.04
CA ASP A 112 0.26 -5.05 -23.46
C ASP A 112 1.32 -4.29 -24.26
N GLN A 113 2.05 -5.02 -25.10
CA GLN A 113 3.19 -4.53 -25.88
C GLN A 113 2.78 -4.01 -27.28
N ILE A 114 1.48 -4.04 -27.61
CA ILE A 114 0.95 -3.68 -28.93
C ILE A 114 0.05 -2.44 -28.82
N ARG A 115 -0.95 -2.46 -27.94
CA ARG A 115 -2.01 -1.43 -27.88
C ARG A 115 -1.88 -0.50 -26.67
N ASP A 116 -0.93 -0.78 -25.79
CA ASP A 116 -0.73 -0.06 -24.53
C ASP A 116 -1.93 -0.18 -23.55
N ILE A 117 -2.76 -1.23 -23.71
CA ILE A 117 -3.89 -1.53 -22.81
C ILE A 117 -3.46 -2.57 -21.78
N HIS A 118 -2.90 -2.10 -20.67
CA HIS A 118 -2.28 -2.96 -19.68
C HIS A 118 -3.27 -3.69 -18.78
N TRP A 119 -2.79 -4.72 -18.08
CA TRP A 119 -3.54 -5.45 -17.07
C TRP A 119 -2.89 -5.23 -15.71
N ASP A 120 -3.52 -4.41 -14.86
CA ASP A 120 -3.00 -4.07 -13.54
C ASP A 120 -3.92 -4.50 -12.40
N HIS A 121 -3.30 -4.82 -11.27
CA HIS A 121 -3.97 -4.90 -9.99
C HIS A 121 -3.18 -4.09 -8.96
N GLN A 122 -3.92 -3.40 -8.09
CA GLN A 122 -3.35 -2.51 -7.09
C GLN A 122 -3.88 -2.88 -5.70
N ALA A 123 -2.98 -2.89 -4.73
CA ALA A 123 -3.30 -3.01 -3.32
C ALA A 123 -2.84 -1.79 -2.55
N LYS A 124 -3.70 -1.36 -1.63
CA LYS A 124 -3.39 -0.36 -0.60
C LYS A 124 -3.26 -1.11 0.73
N ARG A 125 -2.06 -1.62 1.03
CA ARG A 125 -1.79 -2.37 2.26
C ARG A 125 -0.46 -2.00 2.88
N TRP A 126 -0.36 -2.15 4.19
CA TRP A 126 0.91 -2.11 4.91
C TRP A 126 1.64 -3.45 4.75
N PHE A 127 2.94 -3.38 4.50
CA PHE A 127 3.82 -4.53 4.37
C PHE A 127 4.81 -4.48 5.52
N ASP A 128 4.89 -5.56 6.28
CA ASP A 128 5.85 -5.75 7.37
C ASP A 128 6.93 -6.75 6.96
N LYS A 129 7.98 -6.87 7.80
CA LYS A 129 9.02 -7.89 7.63
C LYS A 129 8.60 -9.28 8.15
N THR A 130 7.53 -9.35 8.94
CA THR A 130 7.12 -10.52 9.74
C THR A 130 6.21 -11.49 9.01
N GLY A 131 5.69 -11.11 7.85
CA GLY A 131 5.31 -12.09 6.84
C GLY A 131 3.84 -12.46 6.84
N TYR A 132 3.14 -11.91 5.85
CA TYR A 132 2.20 -12.69 5.05
C TYR A 132 2.49 -12.35 3.59
N SER A 133 2.90 -13.34 2.81
CA SER A 133 3.00 -13.16 1.37
C SER A 133 1.60 -12.92 0.81
N TRP A 134 1.36 -11.72 0.30
CA TRP A 134 0.08 -11.31 -0.27
C TRP A 134 0.23 -11.12 -1.78
N GLY A 135 -0.80 -11.47 -2.53
CA GLY A 135 -0.86 -11.23 -3.96
C GLY A 135 -2.16 -11.74 -4.56
N TRP A 136 -2.12 -12.04 -5.85
CA TRP A 136 -3.27 -12.43 -6.65
C TRP A 136 -3.04 -13.82 -7.23
N ALA A 137 -3.75 -14.82 -6.69
CA ALA A 137 -3.81 -16.15 -7.29
C ALA A 137 -4.48 -16.08 -8.68
N GLU A 138 -5.55 -15.29 -8.80
CA GLU A 138 -6.26 -15.05 -10.07
C GLU A 138 -5.88 -13.68 -10.65
N PHE A 139 -4.61 -13.45 -11.00
CA PHE A 139 -4.18 -12.15 -11.51
C PHE A 139 -4.68 -11.91 -12.94
N MET A 140 -4.39 -12.82 -13.85
CA MET A 140 -4.74 -12.73 -15.28
C MET A 140 -5.03 -14.12 -15.84
N PRO A 141 -6.20 -14.35 -16.46
CA PRO A 141 -6.49 -15.62 -17.12
C PRO A 141 -5.40 -15.99 -18.14
N LEU A 142 -4.91 -17.23 -18.12
CA LEU A 142 -3.90 -17.70 -19.08
C LEU A 142 -4.41 -17.64 -20.52
N SER A 143 -5.73 -17.74 -20.72
CA SER A 143 -6.36 -17.51 -22.03
C SER A 143 -6.13 -16.08 -22.54
N SER A 144 -6.21 -15.08 -21.68
CA SER A 144 -5.93 -13.69 -22.04
C SER A 144 -4.44 -13.45 -22.25
N LEU A 145 -3.58 -14.02 -21.40
CA LEU A 145 -2.12 -13.93 -21.57
C LEU A 145 -1.65 -14.48 -22.92
N LYS A 146 -2.20 -15.64 -23.32
CA LYS A 146 -1.83 -16.37 -24.54
C LYS A 146 -2.50 -15.85 -25.81
N ASP A 147 -3.51 -14.99 -25.68
CA ASP A 147 -4.17 -14.35 -26.81
C ASP A 147 -3.23 -13.33 -27.45
N LYS A 148 -2.68 -13.70 -28.61
CA LYS A 148 -1.74 -12.87 -29.37
C LYS A 148 -2.31 -11.51 -29.74
N SER A 149 -3.63 -11.38 -29.86
CA SER A 149 -4.28 -10.10 -30.19
C SER A 149 -4.25 -9.08 -29.03
N LYS A 150 -4.01 -9.55 -27.80
CA LYS A 150 -3.95 -8.73 -26.59
C LYS A 150 -2.53 -8.26 -26.23
N GLY A 151 -1.50 -8.76 -26.91
CA GLY A 151 -0.14 -8.22 -26.79
C GLY A 151 0.58 -8.44 -25.45
N PHE A 152 0.04 -9.24 -24.52
CA PHE A 152 0.68 -9.49 -23.23
C PHE A 152 1.91 -10.41 -23.32
N LEU A 153 1.92 -11.33 -24.29
CA LEU A 153 3.04 -12.22 -24.60
C LEU A 153 3.44 -12.06 -26.07
N VAL A 154 4.52 -11.32 -26.32
CA VAL A 154 5.04 -11.03 -27.67
C VAL A 154 6.44 -11.61 -27.79
N ASN A 155 6.71 -12.38 -28.85
CA ASN A 155 8.01 -13.06 -29.05
C ASN A 155 8.47 -13.88 -27.83
N ASP A 156 7.51 -14.52 -27.16
CA ASP A 156 7.72 -15.29 -25.92
C ASP A 156 8.34 -14.47 -24.76
N LEU A 157 8.14 -13.15 -24.79
CA LEU A 157 8.50 -12.20 -23.75
C LEU A 157 7.25 -11.65 -23.07
N CYS A 158 7.17 -11.83 -21.76
CA CYS A 158 6.20 -11.16 -20.89
C CYS A 158 6.90 -10.03 -20.13
N ILE A 159 6.27 -8.86 -20.04
CA ILE A 159 6.80 -7.70 -19.31
C ILE A 159 5.89 -7.40 -18.13
N VAL A 160 6.46 -7.48 -16.94
CA VAL A 160 5.79 -7.17 -15.67
C VAL A 160 6.40 -5.92 -15.09
N GLU A 161 5.57 -5.01 -14.59
CA GLU A 161 5.99 -3.82 -13.88
C GLU A 161 5.40 -3.83 -12.47
N ALA A 162 6.25 -3.62 -11.47
CA ALA A 162 5.84 -3.36 -10.10
C ALA A 162 5.92 -1.86 -9.84
N HIS A 163 4.84 -1.30 -9.31
CA HIS A 163 4.79 0.09 -8.85
C HIS A 163 4.64 0.10 -7.33
N ILE A 164 5.62 0.68 -6.63
CA ILE A 164 5.65 0.74 -5.17
C ILE A 164 5.67 2.20 -4.76
N GLN A 165 4.70 2.59 -3.93
CA GLN A 165 4.68 3.90 -3.30
C GLN A 165 4.98 3.74 -1.81
N PHE A 166 6.08 4.34 -1.37
CA PHE A 166 6.50 4.37 0.02
C PHE A 166 6.06 5.69 0.66
N ILE A 167 5.31 5.58 1.75
CA ILE A 167 4.68 6.72 2.45
C ILE A 167 5.35 6.98 3.82
N GLY A 168 5.92 5.95 4.46
CA GLY A 168 6.60 6.08 5.74
C GLY A 168 6.81 4.73 6.43
N VAL A 169 7.49 4.76 7.58
CA VAL A 169 7.72 3.59 8.45
C VAL A 169 6.92 3.75 9.73
N VAL A 170 6.29 2.67 10.19
CA VAL A 170 5.71 2.60 11.54
C VAL A 170 6.77 2.04 12.47
N ASN A 171 7.12 2.81 13.50
CA ASN A 171 8.06 2.42 14.54
C ASN A 171 7.31 2.25 15.86
N ASN A 172 7.67 1.25 16.67
CA ASN A 172 7.16 1.18 18.03
C ASN A 172 7.82 2.26 18.89
N LEU A 173 7.03 2.94 19.71
CA LEU A 173 7.50 3.85 20.74
C LEU A 173 8.02 2.99 21.90
N SER A 174 9.34 2.99 22.07
CA SER A 174 10.04 2.37 23.22
C SER A 174 9.90 3.22 24.48
#